data_AF-A0A3N6LJW1-F1
#
_entry.id   AF-A0A3N6LJW1-F1
#
_cell.length_a   1.000
_cell.length_b   1.000
_cell.length_c   1.000
_cell.angle_alpha   90.00
_cell.angle_beta   90.00
_cell.angle_gamma   90.00
#
_symmetry.space_group_name_H-M   'P 1'
#
loop_
_entity.id
_entity.type
_entity.pdbx_description
1 polymer ?
#
loop_
_entity_poly.entity_id
_entity_poly.type
_entity_poly.pdbx_seq_one_letter_code
_entity_poly.pdbx_strand_id
1 'polypeptide(L)'
;MKIGSEYETDYWRHVILEYRSDHGRIGESVIHSHQAELENLRDDLLDRIDRLESNQTGMRDDPDFDQQDLNGLPDDTAIPRPYTYRLVALMALSCGIMEKQLEILLSQDLIPDKRRDGIVQSCFENRGLYKNLEFAKAANVIDDKVYSPATDVRKTRNRLVHNPVFRLHIDSYSSHRHRIKKAVKAPNEIDQLIQNAV
;
A
#
# COMPACT_ATOMS: atom_id res chain seq x y z
N MET A 1 -14.48 -16.32 -18.72
CA MET A 1 -13.87 -15.33 -19.63
C MET A 1 -12.46 -15.07 -19.11
N LYS A 2 -11.43 -15.62 -19.77
CA LYS A 2 -10.03 -15.43 -19.36
C LYS A 2 -9.60 -14.05 -19.83
N ILE A 3 -9.46 -13.11 -18.91
CA ILE A 3 -8.91 -11.78 -19.18
C ILE A 3 -7.41 -11.98 -19.44
N GLY A 4 -6.93 -11.50 -20.59
CA GLY A 4 -5.55 -11.68 -21.04
C GLY A 4 -4.53 -10.92 -20.19
N SER A 5 -3.34 -11.48 -20.02
CA SER A 5 -2.25 -10.94 -19.19
C SER A 5 -1.79 -9.52 -19.53
N GLU A 6 -2.03 -9.03 -20.75
CA GLU A 6 -1.73 -7.65 -21.17
C GLU A 6 -2.65 -6.62 -20.49
N TYR A 7 -3.94 -6.89 -20.34
CA TYR A 7 -4.89 -5.98 -19.68
C TYR A 7 -4.64 -5.84 -18.17
N GLU A 8 -4.16 -6.90 -17.54
CA GLU A 8 -3.81 -6.88 -16.12
C GLU A 8 -2.56 -6.02 -15.86
N THR A 9 -1.61 -6.03 -16.80
CA THR A 9 -0.38 -5.22 -16.71
C THR A 9 -0.66 -3.72 -16.88
N ASP A 10 -1.59 -3.37 -17.77
CA ASP A 10 -2.03 -1.98 -17.96
C ASP A 10 -2.88 -1.47 -16.79
N TYR A 11 -3.73 -2.30 -16.21
CA TYR A 11 -4.45 -1.96 -14.97
C TYR A 11 -3.49 -1.58 -13.85
N TRP A 12 -2.48 -2.40 -13.56
CA TRP A 12 -1.53 -2.08 -12.49
C TRP A 12 -0.58 -0.91 -12.83
N ARG A 13 -0.28 -0.68 -14.11
CA ARG A 13 0.41 0.55 -14.55
C ARG A 13 -0.43 1.80 -14.30
N HIS A 14 -1.74 1.74 -14.57
CA HIS A 14 -2.66 2.85 -14.28
C HIS A 14 -2.80 3.09 -12.78
N VAL A 15 -2.88 2.03 -11.96
CA VAL A 15 -2.82 2.12 -10.49
C VAL A 15 -1.52 2.85 -10.05
N ILE A 16 -0.35 2.45 -10.55
CA ILE A 16 0.92 3.14 -10.23
C ILE A 16 0.88 4.63 -10.58
N LEU A 17 0.23 5.01 -11.69
CA LEU A 17 0.13 6.40 -12.14
C LEU A 17 -0.87 7.21 -11.30
N GLU A 18 -1.99 6.63 -10.87
CA GLU A 18 -2.95 7.27 -9.96
C GLU A 18 -2.37 7.46 -8.55
N TYR A 19 -1.54 6.53 -8.08
CA TYR A 19 -0.93 6.57 -6.75
C TYR A 19 0.46 7.21 -6.68
N ARG A 20 0.83 8.03 -7.69
CA ARG A 20 2.02 8.91 -7.62
C ARG A 20 1.85 10.07 -6.64
N SER A 21 0.63 10.42 -6.27
CA SER A 21 0.34 11.45 -5.29
C SER A 21 0.04 10.85 -3.91
N ASP A 22 0.24 11.60 -2.83
CA ASP A 22 -0.16 11.23 -1.46
C ASP A 22 -1.70 11.25 -1.28
N HIS A 23 -2.47 11.29 -2.38
CA HIS A 23 -3.93 11.33 -2.39
C HIS A 23 -4.48 10.04 -2.99
N GLY A 24 -5.02 9.17 -2.14
CA GLY A 24 -5.85 8.06 -2.59
C GLY A 24 -7.28 8.54 -2.78
N ARG A 25 -7.86 8.45 -3.98
CA ARG A 25 -9.29 8.74 -4.19
C ARG A 25 -10.16 7.54 -3.76
N ILE A 26 -10.07 7.14 -2.49
CA ILE A 26 -10.97 6.13 -1.91
C ILE A 26 -12.11 6.86 -1.21
N GLY A 27 -13.32 6.69 -1.75
CA GLY A 27 -14.55 7.20 -1.11
C GLY A 27 -14.93 6.36 0.11
N GLU A 28 -15.63 6.97 1.08
CA GLU A 28 -16.06 6.29 2.32
C GLU A 28 -16.95 5.06 2.05
N SER A 29 -17.87 5.16 1.08
CA SER A 29 -18.81 4.10 0.73
C SER A 29 -18.16 2.85 0.11
N VAL A 30 -16.87 2.91 -0.24
CA VAL A 30 -16.15 1.82 -0.90
C VAL A 30 -14.96 1.31 -0.07
N ILE A 31 -14.77 1.75 1.17
CA ILE A 31 -13.67 1.29 2.03
C ILE A 31 -13.71 -0.24 2.19
N HIS A 32 -14.89 -0.82 2.47
CA HIS A 32 -15.02 -2.27 2.63
C HIS A 32 -14.66 -3.07 1.38
N SER A 33 -15.00 -2.58 0.18
CA SER A 33 -14.65 -3.26 -1.07
C SER A 33 -13.15 -3.16 -1.36
N HIS A 34 -12.53 -2.02 -1.07
CA HIS A 34 -11.07 -1.85 -1.21
C HIS A 34 -10.30 -2.63 -0.14
N GLN A 35 -10.87 -2.84 1.05
CA GLN A 35 -10.30 -3.69 2.09
C GLN A 35 -10.27 -5.16 1.64
N ALA A 36 -11.34 -5.66 1.03
CA ALA A 36 -11.36 -7.00 0.45
C ALA A 36 -10.33 -7.16 -0.68
N GLU A 37 -10.20 -6.14 -1.54
CA GLU A 37 -9.17 -6.11 -2.59
C GLU A 37 -7.74 -6.12 -2.01
N LEU A 38 -7.51 -5.34 -0.94
CA LEU A 38 -6.24 -5.29 -0.23
C LEU A 38 -5.85 -6.66 0.35
N GLU A 39 -6.80 -7.39 0.93
CA GLU A 39 -6.58 -8.73 1.47
C GLU A 39 -6.28 -9.75 0.38
N ASN A 40 -7.02 -9.72 -0.73
CA ASN A 40 -6.75 -10.58 -1.89
C ASN A 40 -5.35 -10.33 -2.46
N LEU A 41 -4.94 -9.06 -2.58
CA LEU A 41 -3.60 -8.69 -3.03
C LEU A 41 -2.50 -9.15 -2.08
N ARG A 42 -2.75 -9.06 -0.76
CA ARG A 42 -1.81 -9.56 0.26
C ARG A 42 -1.59 -11.05 0.04
N ASP A 43 -2.65 -11.84 -0.09
CA ASP A 43 -2.56 -13.29 -0.18
C ASP A 43 -1.85 -13.72 -1.48
N ASP A 44 -2.23 -13.12 -2.61
CA ASP A 44 -1.57 -13.33 -3.90
C ASP A 44 -0.05 -13.03 -3.84
N LEU A 45 0.33 -11.93 -3.18
CA LEU A 45 1.73 -11.52 -3.05
C LEU A 45 2.51 -12.42 -2.10
N LEU A 46 1.90 -12.89 -1.01
CA LEU A 46 2.54 -13.83 -0.08
C LEU A 46 2.79 -15.18 -0.77
N ASP A 47 1.78 -15.71 -1.46
CA ASP A 47 1.90 -16.94 -2.27
C ASP A 47 2.99 -16.82 -3.33
N ARG A 48 3.09 -15.64 -3.98
CA ARG A 48 4.13 -15.41 -4.98
C ARG A 48 5.52 -15.32 -4.37
N ILE A 49 5.68 -14.77 -3.17
CA ILE A 49 6.95 -14.83 -2.44
C ILE A 49 7.31 -16.28 -2.11
N ASP A 50 6.37 -17.08 -1.62
CA ASP A 50 6.63 -18.50 -1.32
C ASP A 50 7.19 -19.23 -2.54
N ARG A 51 6.61 -18.98 -3.72
CA ARG A 51 7.09 -19.56 -4.99
C ARG A 51 8.46 -19.03 -5.41
N LEU A 52 8.75 -17.75 -5.16
CA LEU A 52 10.07 -17.17 -5.49
C LEU A 52 11.16 -17.73 -4.58
N GLU A 53 10.87 -17.86 -3.29
CA GLU A 53 11.76 -18.45 -2.29
C GLU A 53 12.01 -19.94 -2.56
N SER A 54 11.00 -20.68 -3.03
CA SER A 54 11.14 -22.10 -3.38
C SER A 54 11.87 -22.36 -4.70
N ASN A 55 11.90 -21.39 -5.63
CA ASN A 55 12.36 -21.56 -7.02
C ASN A 55 13.69 -20.84 -7.32
N GLN A 56 14.64 -20.80 -6.38
CA GLN A 56 15.96 -20.13 -6.49
C GLN A 56 16.89 -20.60 -7.65
N THR A 57 16.37 -21.25 -8.69
CA THR A 57 17.09 -21.62 -9.93
C THR A 57 16.42 -21.17 -11.24
N GLY A 58 15.33 -20.39 -11.20
CA GLY A 58 14.41 -20.26 -12.35
C GLY A 58 14.50 -19.02 -13.25
N MET A 59 15.48 -18.12 -13.11
CA MET A 59 15.57 -16.88 -13.92
C MET A 59 16.44 -16.97 -15.18
N ARG A 60 16.70 -18.19 -15.69
CA ARG A 60 17.60 -18.39 -16.84
C ARG A 60 16.94 -18.47 -18.21
N ASP A 61 15.59 -18.44 -18.28
CA ASP A 61 14.83 -18.77 -19.50
C ASP A 61 13.95 -17.61 -20.02
N ASP A 62 14.46 -16.37 -20.04
CA ASP A 62 13.84 -15.27 -20.81
C ASP A 62 14.68 -14.98 -22.08
N PRO A 63 14.19 -15.31 -23.29
CA PRO A 63 14.95 -15.17 -24.54
C PRO A 63 15.13 -13.73 -25.03
N ASP A 64 14.44 -12.74 -24.43
CA ASP A 64 14.52 -11.32 -24.81
C ASP A 64 15.44 -10.49 -23.89
N PHE A 65 16.18 -11.14 -22.99
CA PHE A 65 17.02 -10.48 -21.98
C PHE A 65 18.52 -10.62 -22.29
N ASP A 66 19.26 -9.52 -22.39
CA ASP A 66 20.70 -9.55 -22.67
C ASP A 66 21.56 -9.42 -21.38
N GLN A 67 22.78 -9.94 -21.45
CA GLN A 67 23.74 -9.95 -20.34
C GLN A 67 24.21 -8.55 -19.90
N GLN A 68 23.90 -7.47 -20.64
CA GLN A 68 24.32 -6.13 -20.26
C GLN A 68 23.42 -5.52 -19.18
N ASP A 69 22.14 -5.89 -19.15
CA ASP A 69 21.18 -5.53 -18.10
C ASP A 69 21.50 -6.19 -16.74
N LEU A 70 22.36 -7.22 -16.73
CA LEU A 70 22.79 -7.97 -15.53
C LEU A 70 23.97 -7.35 -14.77
N ASN A 71 24.73 -6.43 -15.39
CA ASN A 71 26.03 -6.01 -14.86
C ASN A 71 25.97 -5.11 -13.59
N GLY A 72 24.84 -5.06 -12.87
CA GLY A 72 24.70 -4.32 -11.63
C GLY A 72 23.66 -4.83 -10.62
N LEU A 73 23.00 -5.97 -10.87
CA LEU A 73 22.00 -6.53 -9.96
C LEU A 73 22.43 -7.94 -9.51
N PRO A 74 22.41 -8.27 -8.20
CA PRO A 74 22.64 -9.64 -7.75
C PRO A 74 21.56 -10.56 -8.30
N ASP A 75 21.97 -11.49 -9.17
CA ASP A 75 21.10 -12.27 -10.07
C ASP A 75 20.07 -13.19 -9.35
N ASP A 76 20.21 -13.42 -8.04
CA ASP A 76 19.38 -14.40 -7.31
C ASP A 76 18.11 -13.80 -6.65
N THR A 77 17.82 -12.51 -6.86
CA THR A 77 16.84 -11.74 -6.05
C THR A 77 16.02 -10.73 -6.84
N ALA A 78 16.17 -10.69 -8.17
CA ALA A 78 15.34 -9.89 -9.04
C ALA A 78 13.89 -10.41 -9.03
N ILE A 79 12.91 -9.50 -9.06
CA ILE A 79 11.49 -9.86 -9.07
C ILE A 79 10.79 -9.49 -10.38
N PRO A 80 9.86 -10.34 -10.89
CA PRO A 80 9.12 -10.03 -12.11
C PRO A 80 8.35 -8.71 -12.01
N ARG A 81 8.34 -7.92 -13.08
CA ARG A 81 7.64 -6.62 -13.12
C ARG A 81 6.17 -6.68 -12.66
N PRO A 82 5.35 -7.68 -13.06
CA PRO A 82 3.96 -7.78 -12.60
C PRO A 82 3.82 -7.91 -11.07
N TYR A 83 4.74 -8.62 -10.42
CA TYR A 83 4.78 -8.72 -8.96
C TYR A 83 5.04 -7.35 -8.32
N THR A 84 5.99 -6.61 -8.87
CA THR A 84 6.35 -5.28 -8.35
C THR A 84 5.21 -4.28 -8.45
N TYR A 85 4.40 -4.38 -9.51
CA TYR A 85 3.25 -3.51 -9.69
C TYR A 85 2.13 -3.81 -8.70
N ARG A 86 1.83 -5.09 -8.48
CA ARG A 86 0.89 -5.53 -7.44
C ARG A 86 1.35 -5.12 -6.03
N LEU A 87 2.66 -5.17 -5.76
CA LEU A 87 3.20 -4.71 -4.48
C LEU A 87 3.04 -3.19 -4.28
N VAL A 88 3.32 -2.40 -5.31
CA VAL A 88 3.08 -0.94 -5.28
C VAL A 88 1.59 -0.68 -5.03
N ALA A 89 0.72 -1.41 -5.73
CA ALA A 89 -0.73 -1.29 -5.59
C ALA A 89 -1.23 -1.64 -4.19
N LEU A 90 -0.75 -2.73 -3.59
CA LEU A 90 -1.07 -3.09 -2.20
C LEU A 90 -0.75 -1.93 -1.24
N MET A 91 0.45 -1.36 -1.35
CA MET A 91 0.90 -0.29 -0.47
C MET A 91 0.13 1.01 -0.72
N ALA A 92 -0.22 1.28 -1.97
CA ALA A 92 -1.03 2.41 -2.39
C ALA A 92 -2.48 2.34 -1.88
N LEU A 93 -3.15 1.20 -2.08
CA LEU A 93 -4.50 0.94 -1.57
C LEU A 93 -4.54 1.07 -0.04
N SER A 94 -3.56 0.47 0.65
CA SER A 94 -3.41 0.61 2.09
C SER A 94 -3.32 2.08 2.51
N CYS A 95 -2.50 2.88 1.80
CA CYS A 95 -2.39 4.31 2.09
C CYS A 95 -3.71 5.06 1.90
N GLY A 96 -4.45 4.79 0.82
CA GLY A 96 -5.74 5.43 0.55
C GLY A 96 -6.80 5.06 1.60
N ILE A 97 -6.86 3.80 2.03
CA ILE A 97 -7.78 3.33 3.06
C ILE A 97 -7.46 4.04 4.38
N MET A 98 -6.19 4.03 4.80
CA MET A 98 -5.75 4.71 6.03
C MET A 98 -6.04 6.22 5.99
N GLU A 99 -5.84 6.86 4.83
CA GLU A 99 -6.14 8.30 4.67
C GLU A 99 -7.61 8.57 4.97
N LYS A 100 -8.52 7.80 4.36
CA LYS A 100 -9.96 7.99 4.55
C LYS A 100 -10.42 7.61 5.97
N GLN A 101 -9.88 6.54 6.54
CA GLN A 101 -10.18 6.15 7.92
C GLN A 101 -9.73 7.21 8.93
N LEU A 102 -8.56 7.83 8.74
CA LEU A 102 -8.10 8.92 9.60
C LEU A 102 -9.02 10.13 9.50
N GLU A 103 -9.53 10.47 8.31
CA GLU A 103 -10.53 11.53 8.16
C GLU A 103 -11.76 11.24 9.01
N ILE A 104 -12.30 10.02 8.93
CA ILE A 104 -13.47 9.58 9.72
C ILE A 104 -13.18 9.71 11.22
N LEU A 105 -12.07 9.12 11.67
CA LEU A 105 -11.69 9.10 13.09
C LEU A 105 -11.53 10.52 13.66
N LEU A 106 -10.81 11.38 12.94
CA LEU A 106 -10.58 12.77 13.37
C LEU A 106 -11.87 13.61 13.34
N SER A 107 -12.77 13.32 12.42
CA SER A 107 -14.08 13.98 12.35
C SER A 107 -14.99 13.61 13.52
N GLN A 108 -14.94 12.34 13.93
CA GLN A 108 -15.67 11.84 15.09
C GLN A 108 -15.17 12.49 16.39
N ASP A 109 -13.85 12.59 16.54
CA ASP A 109 -13.21 13.12 17.75
C ASP A 109 -13.32 14.66 17.89
N LEU A 110 -13.15 15.41 16.78
CA LEU A 110 -12.96 16.86 16.83
C LEU A 110 -14.22 17.69 16.58
N ILE A 111 -15.26 17.14 15.95
CA ILE A 111 -16.43 17.92 15.52
C ILE A 111 -17.71 17.39 16.19
N PRO A 112 -18.18 18.05 17.28
CA PRO A 112 -19.46 17.72 17.90
C PRO A 112 -20.63 18.16 17.00
N ASP A 113 -21.61 17.28 16.86
CA ASP A 113 -22.38 17.11 15.62
C ASP A 113 -23.33 18.26 15.21
N LYS A 114 -23.66 18.27 13.90
CA LYS A 114 -24.48 19.19 13.05
C LYS A 114 -23.73 20.04 12.01
N ARG A 115 -22.41 20.24 12.14
CA ARG A 115 -21.58 20.99 11.16
C ARG A 115 -20.50 20.15 10.48
N ARG A 116 -20.57 18.83 10.66
CA ARG A 116 -19.50 17.88 10.34
C ARG A 116 -19.16 17.89 8.85
N ASP A 117 -20.11 17.68 7.95
CA ASP A 117 -19.82 17.44 6.53
C ASP A 117 -19.01 18.56 5.84
N GLY A 118 -19.36 19.84 6.04
CA GLY A 118 -18.66 20.97 5.41
C GLY A 118 -17.31 21.30 6.04
N ILE A 119 -17.17 21.14 7.36
CA ILE A 119 -15.92 21.45 8.08
C ILE A 119 -14.91 20.32 7.87
N VAL A 120 -15.35 19.07 7.92
CA VAL A 120 -14.52 17.87 7.67
C VAL A 120 -13.86 17.96 6.30
N GLN A 121 -14.66 18.21 5.25
CA GLN A 121 -14.12 18.32 3.90
C GLN A 121 -13.05 19.42 3.83
N SER A 122 -13.34 20.65 4.28
CA SER A 122 -12.35 21.74 4.26
C SER A 122 -11.09 21.50 5.12
N CYS A 123 -11.18 20.71 6.20
CA CYS A 123 -10.06 20.45 7.09
C CYS A 123 -9.11 19.37 6.56
N PHE A 124 -9.62 18.36 5.86
CA PHE A 124 -8.84 17.19 5.45
C PHE A 124 -8.55 17.11 3.95
N GLU A 125 -9.34 17.78 3.12
CA GLU A 125 -9.14 17.81 1.67
C GLU A 125 -7.74 18.35 1.32
N ASN A 126 -6.98 17.56 0.53
CA ASN A 126 -5.59 17.83 0.12
C ASN A 126 -4.52 17.81 1.23
N ARG A 127 -4.80 17.32 2.45
CA ARG A 127 -3.74 17.14 3.46
C ARG A 127 -2.77 16.02 3.09
N GLY A 128 -3.27 14.92 2.53
CA GLY A 128 -2.49 13.72 2.27
C GLY A 128 -2.29 12.89 3.54
N LEU A 129 -2.08 11.58 3.37
CA LEU A 129 -1.90 10.64 4.48
C LEU A 129 -0.84 11.07 5.51
N TYR A 130 0.30 11.62 5.06
CA TYR A 130 1.36 12.06 5.97
C TYR A 130 0.86 13.09 6.99
N LYS A 131 0.18 14.14 6.53
CA LYS A 131 -0.31 15.21 7.42
C LYS A 131 -1.43 14.70 8.32
N ASN A 132 -2.26 13.78 7.84
CA ASN A 132 -3.33 13.19 8.66
C ASN A 132 -2.75 12.31 9.78
N LEU A 133 -1.68 11.55 9.52
CA LEU A 133 -0.97 10.78 10.56
C LEU A 133 -0.30 11.68 11.60
N GLU A 134 0.42 12.72 11.17
CA GLU A 134 1.04 13.71 12.07
C GLU A 134 0.00 14.37 12.97
N PHE A 135 -1.11 14.79 12.36
CA PHE A 135 -2.18 15.47 13.08
C PHE A 135 -2.88 14.54 14.08
N ALA A 136 -3.22 13.31 13.68
CA ALA A 136 -3.83 12.33 14.59
C ALA A 136 -2.92 11.96 15.76
N LYS A 137 -1.60 11.86 15.52
CA LYS A 137 -0.61 11.62 16.58
C LYS A 137 -0.50 12.82 17.52
N ALA A 138 -0.43 14.04 16.97
CA ALA A 138 -0.34 15.27 17.76
C ALA A 138 -1.62 15.53 18.58
N ALA A 139 -2.79 15.18 18.04
CA ALA A 139 -4.06 15.24 18.73
C ALA A 139 -4.27 14.10 19.75
N ASN A 140 -3.30 13.17 19.86
CA ASN A 140 -3.36 12.00 20.74
C ASN A 140 -4.57 11.07 20.46
N VAL A 141 -5.05 11.08 19.21
CA VAL A 141 -6.13 10.21 18.72
C VAL A 141 -5.59 8.81 18.37
N ILE A 142 -4.32 8.75 17.96
CA ILE A 142 -3.58 7.49 17.74
C ILE A 142 -2.29 7.46 18.55
N ASP A 143 -1.91 6.28 19.03
CA ASP A 143 -0.65 6.06 19.75
C ASP A 143 0.49 5.63 18.80
N ASP A 144 1.69 5.38 19.35
CA ASP A 144 2.84 4.93 18.55
C ASP A 144 2.67 3.52 17.96
N LYS A 145 1.79 2.69 18.54
CA LYS A 145 1.52 1.35 18.02
C LYS A 145 0.79 1.41 16.70
N VAL A 146 -0.04 2.43 16.46
CA VAL A 146 -0.74 2.67 15.19
C VAL A 146 0.06 3.59 14.26
N TYR A 147 0.62 4.68 14.81
CA TYR A 147 1.34 5.68 14.01
C TYR A 147 2.59 5.12 13.31
N SER A 148 3.40 4.33 14.03
CA SER A 148 4.66 3.81 13.46
C SER A 148 4.42 2.83 12.29
N PRO A 149 3.54 1.82 12.41
CA PRO A 149 3.24 0.93 11.29
C PRO A 149 2.62 1.64 10.08
N ALA A 150 1.68 2.57 10.28
CA ALA A 150 1.07 3.34 9.20
C ALA A 150 2.11 4.20 8.46
N THR A 151 3.01 4.84 9.21
CA THR A 151 4.13 5.60 8.65
C THR A 151 5.10 4.71 7.86
N ASP A 152 5.37 3.51 8.34
CA ASP A 152 6.21 2.53 7.63
C ASP A 152 5.60 2.10 6.30
N VAL A 153 4.29 1.84 6.26
CA VAL A 153 3.57 1.50 5.02
C VAL A 153 3.69 2.64 4.01
N ARG A 154 3.42 3.88 4.44
CA ARG A 154 3.57 5.08 3.59
C ARG A 154 4.99 5.23 3.05
N LYS A 155 6.00 5.11 3.92
CA LYS A 155 7.41 5.18 3.52
C LYS A 155 7.78 4.05 2.54
N THR A 156 7.24 2.86 2.75
CA THR A 156 7.45 1.70 1.85
C THR A 156 6.84 1.96 0.48
N ARG A 157 5.59 2.47 0.40
CA ARG A 157 4.96 2.91 -0.85
C ARG A 157 5.85 3.90 -1.59
N ASN A 158 6.30 4.96 -0.92
CA ASN A 158 7.13 5.99 -1.55
C ASN A 158 8.47 5.43 -2.06
N ARG A 159 9.10 4.51 -1.30
CA ARG A 159 10.32 3.83 -1.77
C ARG A 159 10.06 2.97 -3.00
N LEU A 160 8.98 2.20 -3.05
CA LEU A 160 8.65 1.38 -4.22
C LEU A 160 8.36 2.24 -5.47
N VAL A 161 7.76 3.41 -5.29
CA VAL A 161 7.47 4.33 -6.41
C VAL A 161 8.74 5.00 -6.93
N HIS A 162 9.63 5.46 -6.03
CA HIS A 162 10.76 6.34 -6.39
C HIS A 162 12.13 5.65 -6.44
N ASN A 163 12.29 4.45 -5.89
CA ASN A 163 13.55 3.72 -5.89
C ASN A 163 13.40 2.40 -6.68
N PRO A 164 13.86 2.37 -7.95
CA PRO A 164 13.79 1.18 -8.79
C PRO A 164 14.49 -0.05 -8.20
N VAL A 165 15.61 0.14 -7.50
CA VAL A 165 16.34 -0.96 -6.84
C VAL A 165 15.47 -1.56 -5.75
N PHE A 166 14.90 -0.73 -4.86
CA PHE A 166 13.99 -1.20 -3.82
C PHE A 166 12.72 -1.86 -4.37
N ARG A 167 12.30 -1.47 -5.58
CA ARG A 167 11.14 -2.05 -6.26
C ARG A 167 11.43 -3.39 -6.92
N LEU A 168 12.63 -3.57 -7.49
CA LEU A 168 12.97 -4.70 -8.36
C LEU A 168 13.81 -5.79 -7.67
N HIS A 169 14.15 -5.61 -6.39
CA HIS A 169 15.01 -6.50 -5.64
C HIS A 169 14.44 -6.83 -4.25
N ILE A 170 14.59 -8.08 -3.81
CA ILE A 170 14.26 -8.52 -2.45
C ILE A 170 15.55 -8.78 -1.66
N ASP A 171 15.88 -7.86 -0.74
CA ASP A 171 17.02 -8.04 0.17
C ASP A 171 16.80 -9.20 1.17
N SER A 172 15.54 -9.44 1.54
CA SER A 172 15.15 -10.40 2.58
C SER A 172 13.68 -10.80 2.42
N TYR A 173 13.40 -12.07 2.14
CA TYR A 173 12.04 -12.59 2.00
C TYR A 173 11.21 -12.40 3.28
N SER A 174 11.81 -12.63 4.46
CA SER A 174 11.13 -12.42 5.75
C SER A 174 10.73 -10.97 5.95
N SER A 175 11.63 -10.03 5.66
CA SER A 175 11.35 -8.59 5.71
C SER A 175 10.26 -8.19 4.70
N HIS A 176 10.29 -8.79 3.51
CA HIS A 176 9.30 -8.52 2.46
C HIS A 176 7.89 -9.00 2.84
N ARG A 177 7.77 -10.22 3.38
CA ARG A 177 6.52 -10.74 3.95
C ARG A 177 5.99 -9.86 5.07
N HIS A 178 6.87 -9.38 5.95
CA HIS A 178 6.47 -8.48 7.03
C HIS A 178 5.88 -7.17 6.49
N ARG A 179 6.47 -6.59 5.44
CA ARG A 179 5.94 -5.38 4.77
C ARG A 179 4.54 -5.65 4.20
N ILE A 180 4.35 -6.75 3.48
CA ILE A 180 3.04 -7.11 2.90
C ILE A 180 1.97 -7.30 3.98
N LYS A 181 2.29 -8.03 5.05
CA LYS A 181 1.36 -8.22 6.18
C LYS A 181 1.03 -6.89 6.87
N LYS A 182 2.01 -6.00 6.99
CA LYS A 182 1.83 -4.68 7.60
C LYS A 182 0.86 -3.79 6.80
N ALA A 183 0.83 -3.93 5.47
CA ALA A 183 -0.08 -3.16 4.62
C ALA A 183 -1.56 -3.44 4.91
N VAL A 184 -1.93 -4.64 5.37
CA VAL A 184 -3.30 -4.94 5.84
C VAL A 184 -3.47 -4.61 7.32
N LYS A 185 -2.45 -4.88 8.12
CA LYS A 185 -2.54 -4.67 9.57
C LYS A 185 -2.77 -3.20 9.94
N ALA A 186 -2.06 -2.26 9.30
CA ALA A 186 -2.16 -0.84 9.63
C ALA A 186 -3.57 -0.23 9.45
N PRO A 187 -4.27 -0.41 8.30
CA PRO A 187 -5.65 0.05 8.18
C PRO A 187 -6.62 -0.66 9.14
N ASN A 188 -6.40 -1.94 9.46
CA ASN A 188 -7.25 -2.64 10.45
C ASN A 188 -7.11 -2.07 11.86
N GLU A 189 -5.91 -1.64 12.27
CA GLU A 189 -5.70 -1.00 13.57
C GLU A 189 -6.41 0.35 13.67
N ILE A 190 -6.46 1.13 12.58
CA ILE A 190 -7.21 2.39 12.54
C ILE A 190 -8.73 2.11 12.54
N ASP A 191 -9.18 1.11 11.77
CA ASP A 191 -10.60 0.71 11.74
C ASP A 191 -11.12 0.34 13.13
N GLN A 192 -10.33 -0.42 13.91
CA GLN A 192 -10.68 -0.78 15.28
C GLN A 192 -10.87 0.45 16.18
N LEU A 193 -10.09 1.50 16.00
CA LEU A 193 -10.27 2.75 16.76
C LEU A 193 -11.58 3.43 16.41
N ILE A 194 -11.96 3.45 15.13
CA ILE A 194 -13.24 4.00 14.66
C ILE A 194 -14.41 3.20 15.26
N GLN A 195 -14.33 1.87 15.22
CA GLN A 195 -15.37 0.99 15.74
C GLN A 195 -15.56 1.14 17.26
N ASN A 196 -14.48 1.40 18.01
CA ASN A 196 -14.53 1.58 19.47
C ASN A 196 -14.98 2.99 19.90
N ALA A 197 -15.01 3.95 18.98
CA ALA A 197 -15.47 5.32 19.24
C ALA A 197 -17.00 5.49 19.09
N VAL A 198 -17.69 4.44 18.60
CA VAL A 198 -19.16 4.34 18.42
C VAL A 198 -19.78 3.59 19.59
#